data_AF-A0A831LK13-F1
#
_entry.id   AF-A0A831LK13-F1
#
_cell.length_a   1.000
_cell.length_b   1.000
_cell.length_c   1.000
_cell.angle_alpha   90.00
_cell.angle_beta   90.00
_cell.angle_gamma   90.00
#
_symmetry.space_group_name_H-M   'P 1'
#
loop_
_entity.id
_entity.type
_entity.pdbx_description
1 polymer ?
#
loop_
_entity_poly.entity_id
_entity_poly.type
_entity_poly.pdbx_seq_one_letter_code
_entity_poly.pdbx_strand_id
1 'polypeptide(L)'
;VIREHPLALREPVPSVYVDELGDNAVNIKVRVWAPSSEWWDVRTELLWTIKTELEKNGIEIPFPQREVWFRNELAGRVSVREEKPSSLTPAGDRDETI
;
A
#
# COMPACT_ATOMS: atom_id res chain seq x y z
N VAL A 1 1.51 7.38 13.87
CA VAL A 1 2.64 6.78 13.13
C VAL A 1 3.95 7.56 13.27
N ILE A 2 4.24 8.59 12.46
CA ILE A 2 5.61 9.19 12.44
C ILE A 2 5.98 9.89 13.75
N ARG A 3 5.06 10.67 14.34
CA ARG A 3 5.29 11.38 15.61
C ARG A 3 5.40 10.47 16.83
N GLU A 4 4.92 9.24 16.71
CA GLU A 4 4.93 8.24 17.78
C GLU A 4 6.19 7.36 17.74
N HIS A 5 6.94 7.41 16.63
CA HIS A 5 8.14 6.59 16.47
C HIS A 5 9.26 7.09 17.40
N PRO A 6 9.84 6.23 18.25
CA PRO A 6 10.77 6.65 19.31
C PRO A 6 12.07 7.28 18.79
N LEU A 7 12.51 6.84 17.61
CA LEU A 7 13.74 7.32 16.96
C LEU A 7 13.50 8.49 15.99
N ALA A 8 12.26 8.96 15.83
CA ALA A 8 11.98 10.15 15.03
C ALA A 8 12.32 11.41 15.85
N LEU A 9 13.32 12.15 15.39
CA LEU A 9 13.71 13.42 16.00
C LEU A 9 12.55 14.42 15.90
N ARG A 10 12.30 15.14 17.00
CA ARG A 10 11.31 16.22 17.05
C ARG A 10 11.88 17.52 16.47
N GLU A 11 13.19 17.67 16.54
CA GLU A 11 13.95 18.77 15.96
C GLU A 11 15.13 18.18 15.18
N PRO A 12 15.16 18.30 13.84
CA PRO A 12 14.19 19.01 13.00
C PRO A 12 12.85 18.28 12.88
N VAL A 13 11.76 19.03 12.77
CA VAL A 13 10.39 18.49 12.72
C VAL A 13 10.20 17.63 11.45
N PRO A 14 9.63 16.41 11.56
CA PRO A 14 9.26 15.62 10.40
C PRO A 14 8.23 16.33 9.52
N SER A 15 8.38 16.22 8.20
CA SER A 15 7.49 16.86 7.24
C SER A 15 6.83 15.84 6.32
N VAL A 16 5.54 15.99 6.08
CA VAL A 16 4.75 15.18 5.14
C VAL A 16 4.06 16.11 4.16
N TYR A 17 4.24 15.90 2.86
CA TYR A 17 3.63 16.72 1.82
C TYR A 17 3.47 15.91 0.53
N VAL A 18 2.57 16.40 -0.35
CA VAL A 18 2.48 15.92 -1.73
C VAL A 18 3.70 16.46 -2.48
N ASP A 19 4.47 15.54 -3.05
CA ASP A 19 5.68 15.85 -3.82
C ASP A 19 5.29 16.14 -5.28
N GLU A 20 4.46 15.27 -5.85
CA GLU A 20 4.08 15.32 -7.27
C GLU A 20 2.74 14.60 -7.51
N LEU A 21 2.02 15.01 -8.56
CA LEU A 21 0.91 14.26 -9.15
C LEU A 21 1.47 13.47 -10.35
N GLY A 22 1.87 12.22 -10.12
CA GLY A 22 2.44 11.36 -11.15
C GLY A 22 1.39 10.74 -12.06
N ASP A 23 1.84 10.10 -13.14
CA ASP A 23 0.97 9.56 -14.20
C ASP A 23 -0.08 8.55 -13.70
N ASN A 24 0.23 7.84 -12.61
CA ASN A 24 -0.62 6.76 -12.09
C ASN A 24 -0.83 6.84 -10.57
N ALA A 25 -0.35 7.90 -9.91
CA ALA A 25 -0.40 8.00 -8.44
C ALA A 25 -0.17 9.45 -7.96
N VAL A 26 -0.65 9.75 -6.75
CA VAL A 26 -0.21 10.94 -6.00
C VAL A 26 1.01 10.55 -5.19
N ASN A 27 2.15 11.17 -5.48
CA ASN A 27 3.40 10.89 -4.78
C ASN A 27 3.46 11.70 -3.49
N ILE A 28 3.42 11.02 -2.35
CA ILE A 28 3.55 11.63 -1.02
C ILE A 28 4.98 11.43 -0.53
N LYS A 29 5.65 12.53 -0.14
CA LYS A 29 6.99 12.49 0.44
C LYS A 29 6.93 12.70 1.94
N VAL A 30 7.61 11.81 2.65
CA VAL A 30 7.77 11.84 4.11
C VAL A 30 9.25 12.07 4.40
N ARG A 31 9.58 13.14 5.13
CA ARG A 31 10.94 13.39 5.64
C ARG A 31 10.94 13.24 7.16
N VAL A 32 11.83 12.38 7.64
CA VAL A 32 12.05 12.11 9.06
C VAL A 32 13.56 12.16 9.30
N TRP A 33 13.94 12.65 10.48
CA TRP A 33 15.32 12.64 10.94
C TRP A 33 15.46 11.54 12.00
N ALA A 34 16.48 10.71 11.89
CA ALA A 34 16.83 9.70 12.89
C ALA A 34 18.36 9.55 12.97
N PRO A 35 18.91 8.95 14.05
CA PRO A 35 20.34 8.65 14.13
C PRO A 35 20.80 7.78 12.96
N SER A 36 21.97 8.10 12.40
CA SER A 36 22.50 7.38 11.23
C SER A 36 22.73 5.89 11.46
N SER A 37 23.00 5.47 12.70
CA SER A 37 23.20 4.05 13.05
C SER A 37 21.92 3.23 12.90
N GLU A 38 20.77 3.83 13.20
CA GLU A 38 19.46 3.16 13.22
C GLU A 38 18.61 3.46 11.98
N TRP A 39 19.09 4.35 11.10
CA TRP A 39 18.27 4.90 10.01
C TRP A 39 17.63 3.83 9.12
N TRP A 40 18.35 2.75 8.84
CA TRP A 40 17.84 1.68 7.98
C TRP A 40 16.64 0.96 8.60
N ASP A 41 16.72 0.67 9.90
CA ASP A 41 15.66 -0.01 10.65
C ASP A 41 14.46 0.92 10.80
N VAL A 42 14.69 2.17 11.20
CA VAL A 42 13.65 3.22 11.29
C VAL A 42 12.93 3.41 9.95
N ARG A 43 13.69 3.48 8.85
CA ARG A 43 13.11 3.67 7.51
C ARG A 43 12.25 2.47 7.12
N THR A 44 12.72 1.25 7.35
CA THR A 44 12.04 0.03 6.95
C THR A 44 10.77 -0.19 7.77
N GLU A 45 10.86 0.00 9.09
CA GLU A 45 9.72 -0.07 10.01
C GLU A 45 8.66 0.98 9.64
N LEU A 46 9.05 2.26 9.51
CA LEU A 46 8.13 3.33 9.16
C LEU A 46 7.44 3.08 7.81
N LEU A 47 8.16 2.61 6.79
CA LEU A 47 7.55 2.28 5.49
C LEU A 47 6.51 1.18 5.61
N TRP A 48 6.80 0.13 6.38
CA TRP A 48 5.85 -0.96 6.60
C TRP A 48 4.63 -0.48 7.37
N THR A 49 4.82 0.24 8.48
CA THR A 49 3.72 0.79 9.27
C THR A 49 2.86 1.75 8.44
N ILE A 50 3.47 2.62 7.63
CA ILE A 50 2.73 3.53 6.75
C ILE A 50 1.90 2.73 5.75
N LYS A 51 2.47 1.71 5.08
CA LYS A 51 1.73 0.85 4.16
C LYS A 51 0.53 0.18 4.84
N THR A 52 0.74 -0.45 5.99
CA THR A 52 -0.32 -1.13 6.74
C THR A 52 -1.41 -0.16 7.20
N GLU A 53 -1.05 1.03 7.67
CA GLU A 53 -2.03 2.03 8.08
C GLU A 53 -2.81 2.61 6.90
N LEU A 54 -2.16 2.84 5.75
CA LEU A 54 -2.85 3.24 4.52
C LEU A 54 -3.89 2.19 4.10
N GLU A 55 -3.50 0.91 4.07
CA GLU A 55 -4.39 -0.20 3.76
C GLU A 55 -5.57 -0.31 4.73
N LYS A 56 -5.33 -0.16 6.04
CA LYS A 56 -6.39 -0.16 7.07
C LYS A 56 -7.39 0.99 6.88
N ASN A 57 -6.93 2.15 6.40
CA ASN A 57 -7.78 3.30 6.12
C ASN A 57 -8.44 3.24 4.73
N GLY A 58 -8.30 2.12 4.01
CA GLY A 58 -8.90 1.92 2.69
C GLY A 58 -8.18 2.67 1.56
N ILE A 59 -6.94 3.11 1.79
CA ILE A 59 -6.10 3.74 0.77
C ILE A 59 -5.27 2.63 0.11
N GLU A 60 -5.63 2.29 -1.13
CA GLU A 60 -4.91 1.32 -1.94
C GLU A 60 -3.79 1.99 -2.74
N ILE A 61 -2.69 1.26 -2.95
CA ILE A 61 -1.61 1.71 -3.83
C ILE A 61 -2.02 1.41 -5.27
N PRO A 62 -2.20 2.42 -6.14
CA PRO A 62 -2.70 2.20 -7.48
C PRO A 62 -1.70 1.42 -8.34
N PHE A 63 -2.21 0.45 -9.10
CA PHE A 63 -1.48 -0.11 -10.22
C PHE A 63 -1.44 0.88 -11.39
N PRO A 64 -0.46 0.78 -12.30
CA PRO A 64 -0.44 1.58 -13.53
C PRO A 64 -1.77 1.47 -14.28
N GLN A 65 -2.42 2.60 -14.50
CA GLN A 65 -3.67 2.71 -15.23
C GLN A 65 -3.38 2.97 -16.70
N ARG A 66 -4.11 2.27 -17.58
CA ARG A 66 -4.00 2.49 -19.02
C ARG A 66 -5.38 2.53 -19.65
N GLU A 67 -5.70 3.67 -20.23
CA GLU A 67 -6.87 3.80 -21.10
C GLU A 67 -6.51 3.32 -22.51
N VAL A 68 -7.34 2.42 -23.05
CA VAL A 68 -7.20 1.92 -24.43
C VAL A 68 -8.42 2.37 -25.21
N TRP A 69 -8.23 3.33 -26.10
CA TRP A 69 -9.27 3.84 -26.99
C TRP A 69 -9.24 3.14 -28.34
N PHE A 70 -10.40 2.67 -28.80
CA PHE A 70 -10.56 2.00 -30.10
C PHE A 70 -11.34 2.89 -31.06
N ARG A 71 -10.81 3.07 -32.28
CA ARG A 71 -11.44 3.86 -33.34
C ARG A 71 -12.65 3.18 -33.98
N ASN A 72 -12.67 1.84 -33.98
CA ASN A 72 -13.75 1.03 -34.56
C ASN A 72 -14.47 0.28 -33.43
N GLU A 73 -15.76 -0.04 -33.63
CA GLU A 73 -16.48 -0.91 -32.72
C GLU A 73 -15.78 -2.27 -32.59
N LEU A 74 -15.56 -2.70 -31.34
CA LEU A 74 -14.98 -4.01 -31.06
C LEU A 74 -15.97 -5.09 -31.49
N ALA A 75 -15.68 -5.79 -32.59
CA ALA A 75 -16.48 -6.92 -33.08
C ALA A 75 -16.37 -8.19 -32.21
N GLY A 76 -15.63 -8.14 -31.10
CA GLY A 76 -15.42 -9.25 -30.19
C GLY A 76 -16.07 -9.00 -28.83
N ARG A 77 -16.93 -9.92 -28.38
CA ARG A 77 -17.39 -9.96 -26.99
C ARG A 77 -16.17 -10.05 -26.07
N VAL A 78 -15.91 -9.02 -25.28
CA VAL A 78 -14.93 -9.07 -24.20
C VAL A 78 -15.49 -10.02 -23.14
N SER A 79 -15.02 -11.26 -23.11
CA SER A 79 -15.29 -12.19 -22.02
C SER A 79 -14.31 -11.90 -20.89
N VAL A 80 -14.76 -11.13 -19.90
CA VAL A 80 -14.06 -11.02 -18.62
C VAL A 80 -14.09 -12.42 -18.00
N ARG A 81 -12.92 -13.07 -17.89
CA ARG A 81 -12.79 -14.30 -17.11
C ARG A 81 -12.82 -13.91 -15.64
N GLU A 82 -13.93 -14.17 -14.95
CA GLU A 82 -13.96 -14.10 -13.49
C GLU A 82 -13.05 -15.19 -12.92
N GLU A 83 -11.88 -14.82 -12.44
CA GLU A 83 -11.15 -15.69 -11.51
C GLU A 83 -11.86 -15.63 -10.15
N LYS A 84 -12.60 -16.70 -9.85
CA LYS A 84 -13.22 -16.92 -8.54
C LYS A 84 -12.14 -16.77 -7.46
N PRO A 85 -12.33 -15.97 -6.41
CA PRO A 85 -11.37 -15.91 -5.32
C PRO A 85 -11.20 -17.32 -4.77
N SER A 86 -9.96 -17.81 -4.81
CA SER A 86 -9.58 -19.11 -4.26
C SER A 86 -10.17 -19.23 -2.86
N SER A 87 -11.14 -20.13 -2.70
CA SER A 87 -11.71 -20.44 -1.41
C SER A 87 -10.59 -21.05 -0.58
N LEU A 88 -9.99 -20.24 0.30
CA LEU A 88 -9.26 -20.75 1.45
C LEU A 88 -10.27 -21.53 2.29
N THR A 89 -10.29 -22.84 2.09
CA THR A 89 -10.92 -23.77 3.03
C THR A 89 -10.28 -23.53 4.40
N PRO A 90 -11.02 -23.15 5.45
CA PRO A 90 -10.46 -23.15 6.79
C PRO A 90 -10.13 -24.60 7.14
N ALA A 91 -8.86 -24.85 7.43
CA ALA A 91 -8.40 -26.10 7.98
C ALA A 91 -9.12 -26.37 9.31
N GLY A 92 -9.74 -27.55 9.40
CA GLY A 92 -10.01 -28.33 10.60
C GLY A 92 -10.57 -27.61 11.84
N ASP A 93 -11.87 -27.79 12.08
CA ASP A 93 -12.32 -28.02 13.45
C ASP A 93 -13.51 -29.01 13.43
N ARG A 94 -13.20 -30.28 13.70
CA ARG A 94 -14.17 -31.31 14.12
C ARG A 94 -13.51 -32.10 15.23
N ASP A 95 -13.62 -31.53 16.42
CA ASP A 95 -13.54 -32.27 17.67
C ASP A 95 -14.76 -33.20 17.75
N GLU A 96 -14.58 -34.46 17.32
CA GLU A 96 -15.50 -35.56 17.60
C GLU A 96 -14.86 -36.47 18.66
N THR A 97 -15.29 -36.24 19.91
CA THR A 97 -15.29 -37.15 21.05
C THR A 97 -15.20 -38.65 20.69
N ILE A 98 -14.12 -39.33 21.10
CA ILE A 98 -14.11 -40.62 21.83
C ILE A 98 -12.92 -40.59 22.80
#